data_AF-A0A3G4VLH3-F1
#
_entry.id   AF-A0A3G4VLH3-F1
#
_cell.length_a   1.000
_cell.length_b   1.000
_cell.length_c   1.000
_cell.angle_alpha   90.00
_cell.angle_beta   90.00
_cell.angle_gamma   90.00
#
_symmetry.space_group_name_H-M   'P 1'
#
loop_
_entity.id
_entity.type
_entity.pdbx_description
1 polymer ?
#
loop_
_entity_poly.entity_id
_entity_poly.type
_entity_poly.pdbx_seq_one_letter_code
_entity_poly.pdbx_strand_id
1 'polypeptide(L)'
;MAEHLTTPLQIEQHFTVAIKEAFVASIKPINVELLTETMSKRIYDMEPRLIIHGYNEKVIAEQFRYRPADIRRLFKGELNTARAKEMTAEMREAGIPI
;
A
#
# COMPACT_ATOMS: atom_id res chain seq x y z
N MET A 1 -11.26 -9.60 -31.48
CA MET A 1 -12.02 -8.67 -30.59
C MET A 1 -11.12 -7.83 -29.68
N ALA A 2 -10.18 -8.40 -28.93
CA ALA A 2 -9.23 -7.60 -28.11
C ALA A 2 -8.27 -6.72 -28.95
N GLU A 3 -8.01 -7.13 -30.19
CA GLU A 3 -7.24 -6.41 -31.21
C GLU A 3 -7.81 -5.04 -31.64
N HIS A 4 -9.02 -4.67 -31.20
CA HIS A 4 -9.62 -3.36 -31.46
C HIS A 4 -9.57 -2.39 -30.26
N LEU A 5 -8.93 -2.77 -29.15
CA LEU A 5 -8.74 -1.89 -28.00
C LEU A 5 -7.60 -0.90 -28.30
N THR A 6 -7.98 0.30 -28.75
CA THR A 6 -7.02 1.31 -29.23
C THR A 6 -6.56 2.32 -28.19
N THR A 7 -7.27 2.43 -27.06
CA THR A 7 -6.97 3.41 -26.01
C THR A 7 -6.63 2.72 -24.68
N PRO A 8 -5.79 3.35 -23.84
CA PRO A 8 -5.51 2.83 -22.50
C PRO A 8 -6.76 2.61 -21.66
N LEU A 9 -7.75 3.51 -21.76
CA LEU A 9 -9.02 3.41 -21.03
C LEU A 9 -9.85 2.20 -21.46
N GLN A 10 -9.93 1.94 -22.78
CA GLN A 10 -10.62 0.75 -23.29
C GLN A 10 -9.95 -0.53 -22.79
N ILE A 11 -8.62 -0.58 -22.79
CA ILE A 11 -7.86 -1.71 -22.27
C ILE A 11 -8.20 -1.92 -20.79
N GLU A 12 -8.13 -0.87 -19.98
CA GLU A 12 -8.40 -0.95 -18.54
C GLU A 12 -9.83 -1.44 -18.23
N GLN A 13 -10.85 -0.87 -18.88
CA GLN A 13 -12.25 -1.22 -18.64
C GLN A 13 -12.54 -2.67 -19.02
N HIS A 14 -12.16 -3.09 -20.23
CA HIS A 14 -12.45 -4.43 -20.70
C HIS A 14 -11.63 -5.50 -19.97
N PHE A 15 -10.38 -5.19 -19.64
CA PHE A 15 -9.52 -6.09 -18.86
C PHE A 15 -10.04 -6.26 -17.42
N THR A 16 -10.49 -5.17 -16.79
CA THR A 16 -11.09 -5.23 -15.43
C THR A 16 -12.32 -6.12 -15.39
N VAL A 17 -13.22 -6.01 -16.39
CA VAL A 17 -14.41 -6.87 -16.48
C VAL A 17 -14.01 -8.33 -16.69
N ALA A 18 -13.09 -8.59 -17.63
CA ALA A 18 -12.63 -9.95 -17.92
C ALA A 18 -11.99 -10.64 -16.69
N ILE A 19 -11.18 -9.91 -15.91
CA ILE A 19 -10.58 -10.44 -14.67
C ILE A 19 -11.65 -10.79 -13.63
N LYS A 20 -12.67 -9.94 -13.45
CA LYS A 20 -13.74 -10.19 -12.48
C LYS A 20 -14.53 -11.45 -12.84
N GLU A 21 -14.93 -11.58 -14.09
CA GLU A 21 -15.66 -12.76 -14.58
C GLU A 21 -14.81 -14.03 -14.48
N ALA A 22 -13.53 -13.95 -14.84
CA ALA A 22 -12.60 -15.06 -14.72
C ALA A 22 -12.45 -15.51 -13.24
N PHE A 23 -12.33 -14.56 -12.31
CA PHE A 23 -12.27 -14.87 -10.87
C PHE A 23 -13.53 -15.60 -10.38
N VAL A 24 -14.73 -15.11 -10.74
CA VAL A 24 -16.00 -15.77 -10.40
C VAL A 24 -16.07 -17.18 -11.00
N ALA A 25 -15.59 -17.36 -12.23
CA ALA A 25 -15.51 -18.63 -12.92
C ALA A 25 -14.35 -19.54 -12.43
N SER A 26 -13.57 -19.13 -11.43
CA SER A 26 -12.36 -19.83 -10.96
C SER A 26 -11.30 -20.06 -12.04
N ILE A 27 -11.35 -19.29 -13.13
CA ILE A 27 -10.28 -19.18 -14.11
C ILE A 27 -9.21 -18.29 -13.48
N LYS A 28 -7.95 -18.74 -13.47
CA LYS A 28 -6.82 -17.98 -12.94
C LYS A 28 -6.01 -17.37 -14.08
N PRO A 29 -6.44 -16.22 -14.66
CA PRO A 29 -5.75 -15.61 -15.79
C PRO A 29 -4.43 -14.94 -15.41
N ILE A 30 -4.24 -14.63 -14.12
CA ILE A 30 -3.02 -14.03 -13.57
C ILE A 30 -2.55 -14.93 -12.42
N ASN A 31 -1.28 -15.33 -12.45
CA ASN A 31 -0.66 -16.09 -11.37
C ASN A 31 -0.08 -15.16 -10.29
N VAL A 32 0.20 -15.72 -9.11
CA VAL A 32 0.71 -14.96 -7.96
C VAL A 32 2.09 -14.36 -8.26
N GLU A 33 2.91 -15.05 -9.05
CA GLU A 33 4.25 -14.61 -9.42
C GLU A 33 4.20 -13.30 -10.23
N LEU A 34 3.41 -13.27 -11.31
CA LEU A 34 3.20 -12.09 -12.15
C LEU A 34 2.57 -10.94 -11.36
N LEU A 35 1.62 -11.25 -10.47
CA LEU A 35 1.04 -10.25 -9.57
C LEU A 35 2.11 -9.63 -8.67
N THR A 36 2.99 -10.46 -8.09
CA THR A 36 4.06 -10.01 -7.20
C THR A 36 5.10 -9.17 -7.93
N GLU A 37 5.40 -9.50 -9.19
CA GLU A 37 6.32 -8.72 -10.03
C GLU A 37 5.75 -7.38 -10.51
N THR A 38 4.44 -7.34 -10.80
CA THR A 38 3.75 -6.14 -11.31
C THR A 38 3.30 -5.20 -10.20
N MET A 39 2.99 -5.73 -9.00
CA MET A 39 2.66 -4.91 -7.84
C MET A 39 3.87 -4.10 -7.39
N SER A 40 3.66 -2.80 -7.16
CA SER A 40 4.69 -1.96 -6.55
C SER A 40 5.06 -2.56 -5.19
N LYS A 41 6.36 -2.86 -4.98
CA LYS A 41 6.86 -3.31 -3.66
C LYS A 41 6.46 -2.36 -2.52
N ARG A 42 6.17 -1.10 -2.86
CA ARG A 42 5.74 -0.05 -1.93
C ARG A 42 4.31 -0.19 -1.43
N ILE A 43 3.45 -1.03 -2.01
CA ILE A 43 2.09 -1.24 -1.47
C ILE A 43 2.12 -1.83 -0.05
N TYR A 44 3.20 -2.51 0.29
CA TYR A 44 3.44 -3.09 1.61
C TYR A 44 4.20 -2.14 2.54
N ASP A 45 4.65 -0.99 2.06
CA ASP A 45 5.32 0.01 2.88
C ASP A 45 4.33 0.53 3.93
N MET A 46 4.87 0.84 5.09
CA MET A 46 4.10 1.31 6.24
C MET A 46 3.37 2.64 5.94
N GLU A 47 3.99 3.55 5.18
CA GLU A 47 3.42 4.86 4.87
C GLU A 47 2.12 4.78 4.04
N PRO A 48 2.07 4.11 2.87
CA PRO A 48 0.83 3.94 2.12
C PRO A 48 -0.30 3.30 2.92
N ARG A 49 0.00 2.29 3.75
CA ARG A 49 -0.98 1.62 4.61
C ARG A 49 -1.58 2.57 5.63
N LEU A 50 -0.74 3.31 6.33
CA LEU A 50 -1.17 4.28 7.34
C LEU A 50 -1.96 5.44 6.71
N ILE A 51 -1.56 5.92 5.53
CA ILE A 51 -2.27 6.98 4.79
C ILE A 51 -3.70 6.54 4.43
N ILE A 52 -3.91 5.29 3.99
CA ILE A 52 -5.24 4.75 3.70
C ILE A 52 -6.15 4.79 4.95
N HIS A 53 -5.58 4.62 6.13
CA HIS A 53 -6.29 4.71 7.41
C HIS A 53 -6.34 6.14 7.99
N GLY A 54 -5.91 7.16 7.25
CA GLY A 54 -5.92 8.57 7.68
C GLY A 54 -4.72 8.99 8.53
N TYR A 55 -3.77 8.10 8.79
CA TYR A 55 -2.55 8.36 9.55
C TYR A 55 -1.43 8.84 8.63
N ASN A 56 -1.50 10.10 8.19
CA ASN A 56 -0.41 10.73 7.45
C ASN A 56 0.69 11.28 8.39
N GLU A 57 1.83 11.70 7.82
CA GLU A 57 2.99 12.23 8.57
C GLU A 57 2.59 13.28 9.62
N LYS A 58 1.73 14.24 9.25
CA LYS A 58 1.33 15.34 10.12
C LYS A 58 0.46 14.86 11.28
N VAL A 59 -0.53 14.02 10.98
CA VAL A 59 -1.45 13.46 11.98
C VAL A 59 -0.69 12.68 13.04
N ILE A 60 0.25 11.82 12.62
CA ILE A 60 1.07 11.04 13.56
C ILE A 60 2.03 11.97 14.33
N ALA A 61 2.67 12.93 13.67
CA ALA A 61 3.56 13.88 14.34
C ALA A 61 2.83 14.69 15.42
N GLU A 62 1.61 15.16 15.14
CA GLU A 62 0.77 15.91 16.08
C GLU A 62 0.28 15.03 17.24
N GLN A 63 -0.22 13.83 16.95
CA GLN A 63 -0.79 12.93 17.96
C GLN A 63 0.25 12.46 18.98
N PHE A 64 1.46 12.08 18.53
CA PHE A 64 2.51 11.55 19.40
C PHE A 64 3.59 12.58 19.75
N ARG A 65 3.41 13.85 19.33
CA ARG A 65 4.38 14.95 19.52
C ARG A 65 5.77 14.62 18.99
N TYR A 66 5.85 13.83 17.92
CA TYR A 66 7.09 13.56 17.22
C TYR A 66 7.44 14.67 16.24
N ARG A 67 8.71 14.79 15.90
CA ARG A 67 9.12 15.66 14.80
C ARG A 67 8.67 15.03 13.48
N PRO A 68 8.10 15.79 12.54
CA PRO A 68 7.71 15.25 11.23
C PRO A 68 8.86 14.55 10.49
N ALA A 69 10.10 15.05 10.68
CA ALA A 69 11.30 14.42 10.16
C ALA A 69 11.54 13.00 10.70
N ASP A 70 11.21 12.72 11.96
CA ASP A 70 11.37 11.38 12.54
C ASP A 70 10.32 10.41 11.97
N ILE A 71 9.08 10.87 11.74
CA ILE A 71 8.04 10.08 11.06
C ILE A 71 8.44 9.73 9.62
N ARG A 72 8.95 10.70 8.85
CA ARG A 72 9.46 10.43 7.50
C ARG A 72 10.59 9.41 7.49
N ARG A 73 11.49 9.46 8.47
CA ARG A 73 12.56 8.47 8.61
C ARG A 73 12.02 7.10 9.03
N LEU A 74 10.98 7.05 9.86
CA LEU A 74 10.28 5.81 10.20
C LEU A 74 9.67 5.16 8.95
N PHE A 75 8.96 5.96 8.14
CA PHE A 75 8.34 5.53 6.88
C PHE A 75 9.34 4.98 5.87
N LYS A 76 10.53 5.57 5.81
CA LYS A 76 11.63 5.12 4.93
C LYS A 76 12.48 3.98 5.50
N GLY A 77 12.24 3.56 6.75
CA GLY A 77 13.11 2.57 7.42
C GLY A 77 14.51 3.10 7.76
N GLU A 78 14.69 4.42 7.84
CA GLU A 78 15.97 5.11 8.08
C GLU A 78 16.19 5.46 9.57
N LEU A 79 15.27 5.04 10.44
CA LEU A 79 15.44 5.13 11.89
C LEU A 79 16.28 3.96 12.41
N ASN A 80 17.04 4.22 13.49
CA ASN A 80 17.69 3.12 14.19
C ASN A 80 16.64 2.16 14.77
N THR A 81 17.00 0.90 14.94
CA THR A 81 16.07 -0.18 15.32
C THR A 81 15.42 0.04 16.69
N ALA A 82 16.15 0.62 17.65
CA ALA A 82 15.62 0.91 18.97
C ALA A 82 14.52 1.99 18.91
N ARG A 83 14.79 3.09 18.22
CA ARG A 83 13.86 4.22 18.07
C ARG A 83 12.65 3.85 17.22
N ALA A 84 12.85 3.07 16.17
CA ALA A 84 11.74 2.54 15.39
C ALA A 84 10.81 1.69 16.28
N LYS A 85 11.36 0.76 17.07
CA LYS A 85 10.58 -0.09 17.98
C LYS A 85 9.79 0.72 19.00
N GLU A 86 10.42 1.68 19.66
CA GLU A 86 9.78 2.60 20.61
C GLU A 86 8.56 3.29 19.97
N MET A 87 8.77 3.95 18.83
CA MET A 87 7.71 4.66 18.12
C MET A 87 6.58 3.71 17.65
N THR A 88 6.93 2.53 17.14
CA THR A 88 5.91 1.54 16.72
C THR A 88 5.13 0.96 17.90
N ALA A 89 5.75 0.84 19.07
CA ALA A 89 5.08 0.34 20.27
C ALA A 89 4.04 1.35 20.77
N GLU A 90 4.41 2.64 20.86
CA GLU A 90 3.48 3.72 21.22
C GLU A 90 2.30 3.81 20.23
N MET A 91 2.57 3.71 18.93
CA MET A 91 1.52 3.70 17.91
C MET A 91 0.57 2.51 18.07
N ARG A 92 1.09 1.33 18.39
CA ARG A 92 0.29 0.12 18.63
C ARG A 92 -0.55 0.22 19.89
N GLU A 93 0.01 0.77 20.97
CA GLU A 93 -0.73 1.05 22.21
C GLU A 93 -1.89 2.03 21.98
N ALA A 94 -1.70 2.99 21.07
CA ALA A 94 -2.74 3.92 20.64
C ALA A 94 -3.74 3.34 19.62
N GLY A 95 -3.61 2.05 19.25
CA GLY A 95 -4.52 1.37 18.35
C GLY A 95 -4.32 1.66 16.86
N ILE A 96 -3.18 2.20 16.46
CA ILE A 96 -2.84 2.41 15.04
C ILE A 96 -2.63 1.04 14.36
N PRO A 97 -3.13 0.83 13.12
CA PRO A 97 -2.96 -0.42 12.39
C PRO A 97 -1.54 -0.56 11.81
N ILE A 98 -0.57 -0.85 12.69
CA ILE A 98 0.88 -1.00 12.40
C ILE A 98 1.43 -2.42 12.61
#